data_AF-A0A2E8GZ22-F1
#
_entry.id   AF-A0A2E8GZ22-F1
#
_cell.length_a   1.000
_cell.length_b   1.000
_cell.length_c   1.000
_cell.angle_alpha   90.00
_cell.angle_beta   90.00
_cell.angle_gamma   90.00
#
_symmetry.space_group_name_H-M   'P 1'
#
loop_
_entity.id
_entity.type
_entity.pdbx_description
1 polymer ?
#
loop_
_entity_poly.entity_id
_entity_poly.type
_entity_poly.pdbx_seq_one_letter_code
_entity_poly.pdbx_strand_id
1 'polypeptide(L)'
;MPQLTGALGWAGLAGLLLWGCGGTPEPATPDAVAQAHDAGWHVDSVGVNNLAEGDTINLDAGLTIIETTRIFPRQADGGEVFAWEFEARELTPVKLLIVRAVDGAKNFELLGESPMVIPRQLGANRFELPEPIPLQYPCLFGIYMPEKGAIPFRKVQNWKTLIAARPFTRPYIDRSPFSMYGWRYGIRVFWRKAPEEEETAE
;
A
#
# COMPACT_ATOMS: atom_id res chain seq x y z
N MET A 1 -81.59 13.25 38.24
CA MET A 1 -81.48 14.57 37.57
C MET A 1 -80.20 15.23 38.07
N PRO A 2 -79.44 15.98 37.27
CA PRO A 2 -78.91 15.70 35.93
C PRO A 2 -77.36 15.77 35.87
N GLN A 3 -76.76 15.16 34.83
CA GLN A 3 -75.66 15.69 33.97
C GLN A 3 -74.25 15.92 34.57
N LEU A 4 -73.12 15.92 33.87
CA LEU A 4 -72.68 15.69 32.47
C LEU A 4 -71.14 15.63 32.51
N THR A 5 -70.56 14.65 31.82
CA THR A 5 -69.36 14.69 30.93
C THR A 5 -68.02 15.36 31.29
N GLY A 6 -66.94 14.64 30.93
CA GLY A 6 -65.61 15.14 30.52
C GLY A 6 -64.50 14.76 31.50
N ALA A 7 -63.34 14.23 31.14
CA ALA A 7 -62.73 13.94 29.85
C ALA A 7 -61.60 12.90 30.03
N LEU A 8 -61.15 12.37 28.89
CA LEU A 8 -60.19 11.30 28.62
C LEU A 8 -58.82 11.37 29.31
N GLY A 9 -58.18 10.20 29.44
CA GLY A 9 -56.72 10.08 29.49
C GLY A 9 -56.24 8.68 29.85
N TRP A 10 -56.34 7.71 28.94
CA TRP A 10 -55.77 6.36 29.10
C TRP A 10 -54.23 6.43 29.01
N ALA A 11 -53.54 6.08 30.09
CA ALA A 11 -52.10 5.86 30.07
C ALA A 11 -51.80 4.47 29.47
N GLY A 12 -51.29 4.45 28.25
CA GLY A 12 -50.81 3.25 27.58
C GLY A 12 -49.50 2.75 28.17
N LEU A 13 -49.45 1.45 28.50
CA LEU A 13 -48.22 0.70 28.71
C LEU A 13 -47.44 0.63 27.39
N ALA A 14 -46.27 1.27 27.33
CA ALA A 14 -45.26 0.99 26.31
C ALA A 14 -44.22 0.04 26.91
N GLY A 15 -44.30 -1.23 26.51
CA GLY A 15 -43.29 -2.23 26.82
C GLY A 15 -41.98 -1.92 26.09
N LEU A 16 -40.89 -1.77 26.84
CA LEU A 16 -39.54 -1.81 26.30
C LEU A 16 -39.17 -3.27 26.02
N LEU A 17 -39.24 -3.65 24.75
CA LEU A 17 -38.40 -4.69 24.16
C LEU A 17 -37.38 -3.97 23.29
N LEU A 18 -36.10 -4.25 23.49
CA LEU A 18 -35.03 -4.38 22.48
C LEU A 18 -33.66 -4.42 23.20
N TRP A 19 -33.30 -5.60 23.70
CA TRP A 19 -31.90 -5.96 23.90
C TRP A 19 -31.33 -6.38 22.54
N GLY A 20 -30.83 -5.39 21.79
CA GLY A 20 -30.06 -5.60 20.57
C GLY A 20 -28.58 -5.47 20.88
N CYS A 21 -27.81 -6.52 20.63
CA CYS A 21 -26.36 -6.55 20.74
C CYS A 21 -25.72 -5.47 19.84
N GLY A 22 -25.41 -4.32 20.42
CA GLY A 22 -24.55 -3.32 19.80
C GLY A 22 -23.10 -3.64 20.11
N GLY A 23 -22.46 -4.47 19.30
CA GLY A 23 -21.00 -4.45 19.23
C GLY A 23 -20.59 -3.06 18.78
N THR A 24 -19.90 -2.32 19.63
CA THR A 24 -19.33 -1.02 19.29
C THR A 24 -18.50 -1.20 18.02
N PRO A 25 -18.75 -0.46 16.92
CA PRO A 25 -17.88 -0.51 15.76
C PRO A 25 -16.48 -0.14 16.22
N GLU A 26 -15.51 -1.02 15.98
CA GLU A 26 -14.11 -0.70 16.15
C GLU A 26 -13.83 0.57 15.35
N PRO A 27 -13.25 1.63 15.95
CA PRO A 27 -13.00 2.87 15.23
C PRO A 27 -12.17 2.55 14.00
N ALA A 28 -12.65 2.97 12.83
CA ALA A 28 -11.93 2.80 11.57
C ALA A 28 -10.52 3.36 11.76
N THR A 29 -9.51 2.53 11.51
CA THR A 29 -8.12 2.99 11.56
C THR A 29 -7.99 4.18 10.60
N PRO A 30 -7.55 5.36 11.08
CA PRO A 30 -7.53 6.55 10.26
C PRO A 30 -6.63 6.32 9.03
N ASP A 31 -7.04 6.85 7.88
CA ASP A 31 -6.32 6.66 6.62
C ASP A 31 -4.95 7.37 6.67
N ALA A 32 -3.86 6.60 6.62
CA ALA A 32 -2.50 7.12 6.65
C ALA A 32 -2.23 8.20 5.59
N VAL A 33 -2.86 8.09 4.40
CA VAL A 33 -2.70 9.06 3.32
C VAL A 33 -3.37 10.38 3.68
N ALA A 34 -4.59 10.33 4.20
CA ALA A 34 -5.32 11.49 4.68
C ALA A 34 -4.59 12.15 5.86
N GLN A 35 -4.11 11.37 6.83
CA GLN A 35 -3.34 11.87 7.97
C GLN A 35 -2.06 12.58 7.54
N ALA A 36 -1.31 12.03 6.57
CA ALA A 36 -0.10 12.68 6.05
C ALA A 36 -0.43 14.01 5.38
N HIS A 37 -1.49 14.05 4.58
CA HIS A 37 -1.96 15.29 3.95
C HIS A 37 -2.40 16.33 5.00
N ASP A 38 -3.18 15.93 6.00
CA ASP A 38 -3.65 16.80 7.09
C ASP A 38 -2.49 17.32 7.96
N ALA A 39 -1.40 16.56 8.07
CA ALA A 39 -0.17 16.98 8.71
C ALA A 39 0.70 17.93 7.86
N GLY A 40 0.23 18.34 6.67
CA GLY A 40 0.90 19.32 5.81
C GLY A 40 1.97 18.74 4.90
N TRP A 41 2.06 17.42 4.76
CA TRP A 41 2.96 16.80 3.79
C TRP A 41 2.46 16.98 2.37
N HIS A 42 3.38 17.15 1.41
CA HIS A 42 3.05 16.90 0.02
C HIS A 42 2.93 15.39 -0.19
N VAL A 43 1.78 14.91 -0.66
CA VAL A 43 1.49 13.49 -0.85
C VAL A 43 1.07 13.23 -2.29
N ASP A 44 1.65 12.23 -2.92
CA ASP A 44 1.30 11.77 -4.27
C ASP A 44 1.60 10.27 -4.40
N SER A 45 1.40 9.68 -5.58
CA SER A 45 1.56 8.24 -5.80
C SER A 45 2.13 7.89 -7.17
N VAL A 46 2.70 6.70 -7.25
CA VAL A 46 3.21 6.10 -8.48
C VAL A 46 2.57 4.73 -8.64
N GLY A 47 2.19 4.38 -9.87
CA GLY A 47 1.52 3.11 -10.18
C GLY A 47 0.28 3.33 -11.02
N VAL A 48 -0.71 2.45 -10.88
CA VAL A 48 -1.97 2.54 -11.62
C VAL A 48 -2.94 3.50 -10.95
N ASN A 49 -3.75 4.19 -11.76
CA ASN A 49 -4.82 5.05 -11.26
C ASN A 49 -6.02 4.23 -10.77
N ASN A 50 -6.32 3.12 -11.47
CA ASN A 50 -7.36 2.17 -11.12
C ASN A 50 -6.72 0.80 -10.85
N LEU A 51 -6.75 0.37 -9.59
CA LEU A 51 -6.17 -0.91 -9.15
C LEU A 51 -6.86 -2.12 -9.80
N ALA A 52 -8.17 -2.01 -10.07
CA ALA A 52 -8.98 -3.10 -10.63
C ALA A 52 -8.68 -3.38 -12.11
N GLU A 53 -8.08 -2.42 -12.83
CA GLU A 53 -7.65 -2.56 -14.24
C GLU A 53 -6.33 -3.31 -14.40
N GLY A 54 -5.65 -3.66 -13.30
CA GLY A 54 -4.48 -4.52 -13.36
C GLY A 54 -4.86 -5.96 -13.72
N ASP A 55 -4.23 -6.50 -14.76
CA ASP A 55 -4.19 -7.94 -15.11
C ASP A 55 -3.42 -8.72 -14.03
N THR A 56 -3.98 -8.78 -12.83
CA THR A 56 -3.38 -9.38 -11.62
C THR A 56 -3.49 -10.91 -11.58
N ILE A 57 -3.83 -11.55 -12.71
CA ILE A 57 -3.98 -13.00 -12.81
C ILE A 57 -2.60 -13.64 -13.01
N ASN A 58 -2.18 -14.43 -12.02
CA ASN A 58 -0.90 -15.14 -11.99
C ASN A 58 -1.13 -16.55 -11.41
N LEU A 59 -0.89 -17.61 -12.18
CA LEU A 59 -1.37 -18.99 -11.92
C LEU A 59 -0.29 -20.02 -11.49
N ASP A 60 1.00 -19.67 -11.50
CA ASP A 60 2.15 -20.53 -11.17
C ASP A 60 2.72 -20.23 -9.75
N ALA A 61 4.02 -20.48 -9.43
CA ALA A 61 4.61 -20.28 -8.08
C ALA A 61 5.82 -19.31 -8.00
N GLY A 62 5.84 -18.40 -7.00
CA GLY A 62 6.88 -17.41 -6.67
C GLY A 62 7.11 -16.27 -7.68
N LEU A 63 6.90 -14.99 -7.31
CA LEU A 63 7.02 -13.83 -8.21
C LEU A 63 7.77 -12.66 -7.57
N THR A 64 8.78 -12.14 -8.28
CA THR A 64 9.40 -10.83 -8.02
C THR A 64 9.32 -9.98 -9.27
N ILE A 65 8.66 -8.82 -9.20
CA ILE A 65 8.50 -7.90 -10.32
C ILE A 65 9.03 -6.53 -9.96
N ILE A 66 9.76 -5.92 -10.89
CA ILE A 66 10.11 -4.49 -10.84
C ILE A 66 9.30 -3.77 -11.92
N GLU A 67 8.56 -2.74 -11.51
CA GLU A 67 7.84 -1.83 -12.41
C GLU A 67 8.84 -0.83 -13.00
N THR A 68 8.94 -0.83 -14.33
CA THR A 68 9.97 -0.05 -15.05
C THR A 68 9.43 1.15 -15.79
N THR A 69 8.12 1.20 -16.01
CA THR A 69 7.45 2.26 -16.77
C THR A 69 6.92 3.37 -15.88
N ARG A 70 6.73 3.09 -14.59
CA ARG A 70 6.29 4.07 -13.59
C ARG A 70 7.42 4.31 -12.57
N ILE A 71 8.37 5.14 -12.98
CA ILE A 71 9.48 5.61 -12.15
C ILE A 71 8.96 6.67 -11.18
N PHE A 72 9.49 6.72 -9.95
CA PHE A 72 9.20 7.86 -9.08
C PHE A 72 9.64 9.16 -9.74
N PRO A 73 8.78 10.20 -9.74
CA PRO A 73 9.10 11.44 -10.40
C PRO A 73 10.19 12.20 -9.63
N ARG A 74 10.88 13.15 -10.30
CA ARG A 74 11.95 13.93 -9.66
C ARG A 74 11.49 14.68 -8.40
N GLN A 75 10.23 15.14 -8.34
CA GLN A 75 9.72 15.81 -7.15
C GLN A 75 9.67 14.91 -5.91
N ALA A 76 9.69 13.58 -6.08
CA ALA A 76 9.72 12.63 -4.97
C ALA A 76 11.14 12.44 -4.39
N ASP A 77 12.17 13.00 -5.02
CA ASP A 77 13.55 12.91 -4.53
C ASP A 77 13.71 13.59 -3.17
N GLY A 78 14.35 12.90 -2.22
CA GLY A 78 14.42 13.32 -0.82
C GLY A 78 13.13 13.13 -0.03
N GLY A 79 12.07 12.58 -0.64
CA GLY A 79 10.85 12.14 0.03
C GLY A 79 10.96 10.71 0.55
N GLU A 80 9.82 10.13 0.90
CA GLU A 80 9.72 8.77 1.42
C GLU A 80 8.43 8.07 1.00
N VAL A 81 8.50 6.76 0.78
CA VAL A 81 7.33 5.89 0.65
C VAL A 81 6.83 5.58 2.05
N PHE A 82 5.53 5.75 2.28
CA PHE A 82 4.92 5.51 3.60
C PHE A 82 3.69 4.60 3.54
N ALA A 83 3.11 4.40 2.35
CA ALA A 83 1.98 3.50 2.17
C ALA A 83 1.95 2.96 0.75
N TRP A 84 1.22 1.86 0.55
CA TRP A 84 1.00 1.29 -0.77
C TRP A 84 -0.32 0.53 -0.80
N GLU A 85 -0.77 0.25 -2.01
CA GLU A 85 -1.98 -0.50 -2.29
C GLU A 85 -1.74 -1.58 -3.31
N PHE A 86 -2.52 -2.65 -3.18
CA PHE A 86 -2.46 -3.82 -4.02
C PHE A 86 -3.85 -4.40 -4.26
N GLU A 87 -4.16 -4.67 -5.52
CA GLU A 87 -5.34 -5.43 -5.95
C GLU A 87 -5.08 -6.93 -5.75
N ALA A 88 -5.55 -7.46 -4.64
CA ALA A 88 -5.41 -8.88 -4.32
C ALA A 88 -6.46 -9.70 -5.04
N ARG A 89 -6.04 -10.51 -6.03
CA ARG A 89 -6.91 -11.54 -6.61
C ARG A 89 -6.99 -12.80 -5.75
N GLU A 90 -6.02 -12.96 -4.86
CA GLU A 90 -5.94 -14.03 -3.87
C GLU A 90 -5.24 -13.53 -2.60
N LEU A 91 -5.51 -14.21 -1.47
CA LEU A 91 -4.98 -13.84 -0.15
C LEU A 91 -3.62 -14.50 0.10
N THR A 92 -2.64 -14.17 -0.73
CA THR A 92 -1.28 -14.69 -0.61
C THR A 92 -0.32 -13.64 -0.06
N PRO A 93 0.77 -14.05 0.62
CA PRO A 93 1.78 -13.11 1.09
C PRO A 93 2.33 -12.25 -0.05
N VAL A 94 2.46 -10.96 0.20
CA VAL A 94 3.01 -9.96 -0.72
C VAL A 94 3.88 -8.97 0.06
N LYS A 95 4.88 -8.42 -0.60
CA LYS A 95 5.81 -7.42 -0.06
C LYS A 95 6.16 -6.39 -1.13
N LEU A 96 6.22 -5.12 -0.75
CA LEU A 96 6.73 -4.03 -1.58
C LEU A 96 8.26 -3.96 -1.50
N LEU A 97 8.90 -3.69 -2.63
CA LEU A 97 10.33 -3.40 -2.75
C LEU A 97 10.53 -2.03 -3.38
N ILE A 98 11.49 -1.25 -2.89
CA ILE A 98 11.95 -0.02 -3.54
C ILE A 98 13.41 -0.21 -3.96
N VAL A 99 13.69 -0.01 -5.25
CA VAL A 99 15.01 -0.27 -5.82
C VAL A 99 15.49 0.90 -6.68
N ARG A 100 16.80 1.01 -6.86
CA ARG A 100 17.42 1.96 -7.77
C ARG A 100 18.32 1.25 -8.76
N ALA A 101 18.15 1.55 -10.04
CA ALA A 101 19.05 1.06 -11.08
C ALA A 101 20.44 1.69 -10.91
N VAL A 102 21.47 0.86 -10.84
CA VAL A 102 22.89 1.27 -10.75
C VAL A 102 23.70 0.56 -11.84
N ASP A 103 24.96 0.97 -12.03
CA ASP A 103 25.90 0.38 -12.99
C ASP A 103 25.35 0.29 -14.44
N GLY A 104 24.78 1.38 -14.93
CA GLY A 104 24.16 1.41 -16.25
C GLY A 104 22.90 0.52 -16.35
N ALA A 105 22.17 0.40 -15.23
CA ALA A 105 20.99 -0.45 -15.06
C ALA A 105 21.25 -1.96 -15.18
N LYS A 106 22.50 -2.40 -15.01
CA LYS A 106 22.86 -3.82 -14.86
C LYS A 106 22.52 -4.36 -13.49
N ASN A 107 22.57 -3.50 -12.47
CA ASN A 107 22.32 -3.86 -11.09
C ASN A 107 21.19 -3.00 -10.51
N PHE A 108 20.61 -3.50 -9.43
CA PHE A 108 19.70 -2.79 -8.55
C PHE A 108 20.29 -2.67 -7.16
N GLU A 109 20.26 -1.47 -6.61
CA GLU A 109 20.40 -1.27 -5.17
C GLU A 109 19.01 -1.36 -4.53
N LEU A 110 18.86 -2.19 -3.50
CA LEU A 110 17.65 -2.22 -2.66
C LEU A 110 17.68 -1.04 -1.68
N LEU A 111 16.75 -0.10 -1.86
CA LEU A 111 16.62 1.07 -0.99
C LEU A 111 15.81 0.76 0.28
N GLY A 112 14.84 -0.13 0.16
CA GLY A 112 14.06 -0.62 1.29
C GLY A 112 12.93 -1.56 0.87
N GLU A 113 12.22 -2.08 1.86
CA GLU A 113 11.11 -3.03 1.65
C GLU A 113 10.04 -2.89 2.73
N SER A 114 8.81 -3.29 2.41
CA SER A 114 7.76 -3.42 3.42
C SER A 114 7.94 -4.70 4.25
N PRO A 115 7.26 -4.84 5.40
CA PRO A 115 6.97 -6.14 5.97
C PRO A 115 6.27 -7.04 4.94
N MET A 116 6.42 -8.35 5.10
CA MET A 116 5.57 -9.31 4.38
C MET A 116 4.17 -9.23 4.97
N VAL A 117 3.16 -9.01 4.12
CA VAL A 117 1.77 -8.91 4.52
C VAL A 117 0.91 -9.88 3.74
N ILE A 118 -0.16 -10.37 4.36
CA ILE A 118 -1.22 -11.11 3.67
C ILE A 118 -2.39 -10.13 3.50
N PRO A 119 -2.91 -9.93 2.27
CA PRO A 119 -4.10 -9.12 2.03
C PRO A 119 -5.25 -9.57 2.94
N ARG A 120 -6.00 -8.61 3.48
CA ARG A 120 -7.14 -8.89 4.38
C ARG A 120 -8.39 -9.30 3.61
N GLN A 121 -8.47 -8.89 2.34
CA GLN A 121 -9.62 -9.11 1.47
C GLN A 121 -9.18 -9.27 0.01
N LEU A 122 -10.09 -9.77 -0.83
CA LEU A 122 -9.93 -9.69 -2.27
C LEU A 122 -10.21 -8.26 -2.75
N GLY A 123 -9.61 -7.87 -3.87
CA GLY A 123 -9.67 -6.51 -4.40
C GLY A 123 -8.64 -5.59 -3.72
N ALA A 124 -8.96 -4.31 -3.62
CA ALA A 124 -8.03 -3.31 -3.12
C ALA A 124 -7.71 -3.51 -1.63
N ASN A 125 -6.42 -3.58 -1.32
CA ASN A 125 -5.88 -3.58 0.03
C ASN A 125 -4.87 -2.45 0.16
N ARG A 126 -4.97 -1.68 1.25
CA ARG A 126 -4.01 -0.63 1.61
C ARG A 126 -3.14 -1.08 2.77
N PHE A 127 -1.86 -0.78 2.67
CA PHE A 127 -0.86 -1.12 3.66
C PHE A 127 -0.04 0.12 3.99
N GLU A 128 -0.05 0.51 5.27
CA GLU A 128 0.86 1.51 5.82
C GLU A 128 2.20 0.86 6.16
N LEU A 129 3.29 1.56 5.90
CA LEU A 129 4.62 1.11 6.28
C LEU A 129 4.92 1.51 7.73
N PRO A 130 5.33 0.58 8.59
CA PRO A 130 5.72 0.92 9.95
C PRO A 130 6.98 1.80 10.00
N GLU A 131 7.84 1.68 8.99
CA GLU A 131 9.00 2.52 8.78
C GLU A 131 8.97 3.01 7.32
N PRO A 132 8.91 4.33 7.07
CA PRO A 132 8.96 4.87 5.72
C PRO A 132 10.27 4.54 5.00
N ILE A 133 10.22 4.32 3.68
CA ILE A 133 11.39 4.00 2.87
C ILE A 133 11.86 5.27 2.14
N PRO A 134 13.09 5.74 2.36
CA PRO A 134 13.58 6.96 1.72
C PRO A 134 13.69 6.80 0.20
N LEU A 135 13.33 7.85 -0.53
CA LEU A 135 13.38 7.90 -1.97
C LEU A 135 14.62 8.65 -2.46
N GLN A 136 15.26 8.08 -3.49
CA GLN A 136 16.36 8.71 -4.20
C GLN A 136 16.16 8.53 -5.71
N TYR A 137 16.05 9.63 -6.45
CA TYR A 137 15.83 9.58 -7.90
C TYR A 137 17.10 9.06 -8.63
N PRO A 138 16.96 8.21 -9.66
CA PRO A 138 15.74 7.50 -10.06
C PRO A 138 15.54 6.24 -9.21
N CYS A 139 14.36 6.08 -8.63
CA CYS A 139 13.95 4.84 -7.96
C CYS A 139 12.71 4.26 -8.62
N LEU A 140 12.57 2.95 -8.45
CA LEU A 140 11.51 2.09 -8.95
C LEU A 140 10.89 1.37 -7.76
N PHE A 141 9.66 0.90 -7.95
CA PHE A 141 9.07 -0.03 -7.00
C PHE A 141 8.89 -1.41 -7.64
N GLY A 142 8.72 -2.40 -6.78
CA GLY A 142 8.46 -3.77 -7.17
C GLY A 142 7.61 -4.51 -6.14
N ILE A 143 7.12 -5.69 -6.52
CA ILE A 143 6.40 -6.58 -5.63
C ILE A 143 7.07 -7.93 -5.56
N TYR A 144 6.98 -8.53 -4.38
CA TYR A 144 7.45 -9.86 -4.09
C TYR A 144 6.31 -10.72 -3.53
N MET A 145 6.08 -11.91 -4.09
CA MET A 145 5.02 -12.86 -3.70
C MET A 145 5.56 -14.30 -3.68
N PRO A 146 5.81 -14.91 -2.51
CA PRO A 146 6.59 -16.15 -2.41
C PRO A 146 5.99 -17.43 -2.95
N GLU A 147 4.69 -17.46 -3.23
CA GLU A 147 3.97 -18.71 -3.54
C GLU A 147 3.08 -18.61 -4.79
N LYS A 148 3.24 -17.57 -5.61
CA LYS A 148 2.56 -17.40 -6.92
C LYS A 148 3.48 -16.94 -8.04
N GLY A 149 3.42 -17.52 -9.22
CA GLY A 149 4.23 -17.32 -10.44
C GLY A 149 3.28 -17.32 -11.64
N ALA A 150 3.67 -17.36 -12.90
CA ALA A 150 4.83 -16.94 -13.64
C ALA A 150 4.27 -16.59 -15.03
N ILE A 151 4.18 -15.30 -15.36
CA ILE A 151 4.42 -14.92 -16.75
C ILE A 151 5.81 -15.54 -17.10
N PRO A 152 6.07 -16.07 -18.30
CA PRO A 152 7.30 -16.84 -18.60
C PRO A 152 8.59 -16.04 -18.38
N PHE A 153 9.20 -16.14 -17.20
CA PHE A 153 10.37 -15.36 -16.79
C PHE A 153 11.39 -16.21 -16.01
N ARG A 154 12.67 -15.81 -16.05
CA ARG A 154 13.80 -16.53 -15.44
C ARG A 154 13.64 -16.57 -13.92
N LYS A 155 13.79 -17.76 -13.33
CA LYS A 155 13.73 -18.03 -11.88
C LYS A 155 14.78 -17.21 -11.11
N VAL A 156 14.34 -16.33 -10.19
CA VAL A 156 15.24 -15.64 -9.25
C VAL A 156 15.75 -16.63 -8.20
N GLN A 157 17.04 -16.96 -8.21
CA GLN A 157 17.67 -17.72 -7.12
C GLN A 157 18.04 -16.79 -5.96
N ASN A 158 17.97 -17.29 -4.72
CA ASN A 158 18.50 -16.66 -3.49
C ASN A 158 17.85 -15.33 -3.02
N TRP A 159 16.63 -15.01 -3.43
CA TRP A 159 15.95 -13.76 -3.04
C TRP A 159 15.75 -13.57 -1.52
N LYS A 160 15.55 -14.65 -0.75
CA LYS A 160 15.42 -14.57 0.73
C LYS A 160 16.69 -14.03 1.39
N THR A 161 17.86 -14.37 0.85
CA THR A 161 19.16 -13.89 1.32
C THR A 161 19.41 -12.44 0.91
N LEU A 162 18.81 -11.98 -0.19
CA LEU A 162 18.93 -10.60 -0.71
C LEU A 162 18.11 -9.58 0.09
N ILE A 163 16.97 -10.00 0.64
CA ILE A 163 16.04 -9.17 1.41
C ILE A 163 16.53 -8.89 2.85
N ALA A 164 17.26 -9.83 3.44
CA ALA A 164 17.69 -9.74 4.85
C ALA A 164 18.95 -8.87 5.08
N ALA A 165 19.46 -8.16 4.07
CA ALA A 165 20.68 -7.35 4.19
C ALA A 165 20.41 -6.01 4.89
N ARG A 166 21.23 -5.67 5.89
CA ARG A 166 21.08 -4.47 6.75
C ARG A 166 21.32 -3.16 5.98
N PRO A 167 20.83 -2.00 6.48
CA PRO A 167 20.90 -0.69 5.81
C PRO A 167 22.31 -0.21 5.39
N PHE A 168 23.36 -0.69 6.06
CA PHE A 168 24.76 -0.31 5.81
C PHE A 168 25.51 -1.27 4.85
N THR A 169 24.85 -2.34 4.42
CA THR A 169 25.37 -3.34 3.47
C THR A 169 24.37 -3.52 2.34
N ARG A 170 23.89 -2.42 1.76
CA ARG A 170 22.90 -2.45 0.67
C ARG A 170 23.48 -3.24 -0.51
N PRO A 171 22.99 -4.45 -0.79
CA PRO A 171 23.58 -5.29 -1.81
C PRO A 171 23.22 -4.73 -3.18
N TYR A 172 24.20 -4.65 -4.07
CA TYR A 172 23.91 -4.55 -5.49
C TYR A 172 23.44 -5.92 -5.97
N ILE A 173 22.27 -5.92 -6.60
CA ILE A 173 21.61 -7.11 -7.08
C ILE A 173 21.66 -7.08 -8.59
N ASP A 174 22.21 -8.11 -9.21
CA ASP A 174 22.14 -8.25 -10.66
C ASP A 174 20.69 -8.14 -11.14
N ARG A 175 20.44 -7.37 -12.19
CA ARG A 175 19.10 -7.15 -12.75
C ARG A 175 18.55 -8.39 -13.47
N SER A 176 19.42 -9.24 -14.03
CA SER A 176 19.05 -10.37 -14.87
C SER A 176 18.11 -11.41 -14.25
N PRO A 177 18.05 -11.61 -12.92
CA PRO A 177 17.07 -12.50 -12.30
C PRO A 177 15.66 -11.90 -12.25
N PHE A 178 15.50 -10.57 -12.29
CA PHE A 178 14.20 -9.93 -12.07
C PHE A 178 13.32 -9.94 -13.31
N SER A 179 12.01 -10.08 -13.08
CA SER A 179 11.02 -9.87 -14.13
C SER A 179 10.72 -8.37 -14.22
N MET A 180 11.00 -7.81 -15.39
CA MET A 180 10.90 -6.38 -15.66
C MET A 180 9.67 -6.15 -16.54
N TYR A 181 8.68 -5.43 -16.03
CA TYR A 181 7.47 -5.11 -16.82
C TYR A 181 7.12 -3.64 -16.74
N GLY A 182 6.27 -3.25 -17.69
CA GLY A 182 5.36 -2.15 -17.54
C GLY A 182 3.93 -2.63 -17.44
N TRP A 183 3.19 -2.06 -16.49
CA TRP A 183 1.72 -1.93 -16.55
C TRP A 183 0.89 -3.22 -16.53
N ARG A 184 1.15 -4.13 -15.58
CA ARG A 184 0.30 -5.34 -15.41
C ARG A 184 -0.32 -5.55 -14.03
N TYR A 185 0.20 -4.88 -13.00
CA TYR A 185 -0.24 -5.13 -11.63
C TYR A 185 -1.05 -3.96 -11.09
N GLY A 186 -2.16 -4.28 -10.43
CA GLY A 186 -2.98 -3.32 -9.70
C GLY A 186 -2.24 -2.90 -8.44
N ILE A 187 -1.21 -2.06 -8.59
CA ILE A 187 -0.40 -1.55 -7.50
C ILE A 187 -0.25 -0.03 -7.62
N ARG A 188 -0.34 0.62 -6.47
CA ARG A 188 -0.11 2.04 -6.29
C ARG A 188 0.74 2.25 -5.04
N VAL A 189 1.79 3.05 -5.14
CA VAL A 189 2.73 3.32 -4.06
C VAL A 189 2.67 4.80 -3.73
N PHE A 190 2.34 5.13 -2.49
CA PHE A 190 2.22 6.49 -2.01
C PHE A 190 3.54 6.97 -1.44
N TRP A 191 3.92 8.16 -1.85
CA TRP A 191 5.08 8.84 -1.32
C TRP A 191 4.68 10.20 -0.76
N ARG A 192 5.48 10.67 0.19
CA ARG A 192 5.33 12.00 0.77
C ARG A 192 6.67 12.71 0.81
N LYS A 193 6.63 14.03 0.77
CA LYS A 193 7.81 14.90 0.97
C LYS A 193 7.42 16.03 1.90
N ALA A 194 8.32 16.39 2.81
CA ALA A 194 8.14 17.55 3.65
C ALA A 194 8.03 18.79 2.75
N PRO A 195 7.22 19.80 3.12
CA PRO A 195 7.22 21.07 2.41
C PRO A 195 8.64 21.63 2.42
N GLU A 196 9.08 22.15 1.28
CA GLU A 196 10.34 22.90 1.23
C GLU A 196 10.12 24.16 2.06
N GLU A 197 10.94 24.36 3.10
CA GLU A 197 10.96 25.62 3.82
C GLU A 197 11.35 26.70 2.80
N GLU A 198 10.42 27.60 2.48
CA GLU A 198 10.76 28.79 1.71
C GLU A 198 11.81 29.55 2.50
N GLU A 199 13.06 29.49 2.03
CA GLU A 199 14.14 30.30 2.54
C GLU A 199 13.72 31.76 2.30
N THR A 200 13.15 32.40 3.32
CA THR A 200 12.88 33.83 3.32
C THR A 200 14.22 34.52 3.12
N ALA A 201 14.48 34.93 1.89
CA ALA A 201 15.59 35.80 1.54
C ALA A 201 15.34 37.15 2.25
N GLU A 202 16.05 37.37 3.36
CA GLU A 202 16.25 38.70 3.94
C GLU A 202 17.19 39.56 3.06
#